data_AF-A0A259SAL6-F1
#
_entry.id   AF-A0A259SAL6-F1
#
_cell.length_a   1.000
_cell.length_b   1.000
_cell.length_c   1.000
_cell.angle_alpha   90.00
_cell.angle_beta   90.00
_cell.angle_gamma   90.00
#
_symmetry.space_group_name_H-M   'P 1'
#
loop_
_entity.id
_entity.type
_entity.pdbx_description
1 polymer ?
#
loop_
_entity_poly.entity_id
_entity_poly.type
_entity_poly.pdbx_seq_one_letter_code
_entity_poly.pdbx_strand_id
1 'polypeptide(L)'
;MVGTFLHSLLRHGDRVRIANQAQLVNVIAPIRSEEGGPAWRQSIFWPFARMAKMAKGRILRLAVSSTKAPTARYGDVDEVDAVATWDEESGRLALFVANRSLDAEATVDLDLHGLRATALRSAEVLTVPEDGDRLTANLLDAPDAVGLRPLDGVALDDGAVRLTLPALSWSAVELEVARG
;
A
#
# COMPACT_ATOMS: atom_id res chain seq x y z
N MET A 1 -3.61 6.54 5.80
CA MET A 1 -4.19 7.68 5.07
C MET A 1 -3.54 7.98 3.72
N VAL A 2 -2.23 8.27 3.62
CA VAL A 2 -1.62 8.63 2.31
C VAL A 2 -1.71 7.51 1.28
N GLY A 3 -1.41 6.26 1.65
CA GLY A 3 -1.53 5.11 0.74
C GLY A 3 -2.93 4.99 0.10
N THR A 4 -4.00 5.10 0.89
CA THR A 4 -5.39 5.01 0.40
C THR A 4 -5.80 6.21 -0.46
N PHE A 5 -5.20 7.40 -0.28
CA PHE A 5 -5.42 8.53 -1.20
C PHE A 5 -4.74 8.28 -2.55
N LEU A 6 -3.52 7.73 -2.54
CA LEU A 6 -2.84 7.31 -3.75
C LEU A 6 -3.60 6.19 -4.47
N HIS A 7 -4.25 5.26 -3.74
CA HIS A 7 -5.15 4.28 -4.32
C HIS A 7 -6.30 4.94 -5.09
N SER A 8 -6.91 5.96 -4.50
CA SER A 8 -7.98 6.72 -5.15
C SER A 8 -7.50 7.42 -6.42
N LEU A 9 -6.30 8.01 -6.40
CA LEU A 9 -5.72 8.64 -7.59
C LEU A 9 -5.48 7.62 -8.71
N LEU A 10 -4.93 6.44 -8.40
CA LEU A 10 -4.75 5.38 -9.40
C LEU A 10 -6.10 4.89 -9.94
N ARG A 11 -7.11 4.64 -9.08
CA ARG A 11 -8.44 4.23 -9.55
C ARG A 11 -9.11 5.24 -10.48
N HIS A 12 -8.76 6.52 -10.36
CA HIS A 12 -9.23 7.59 -11.24
C HIS A 12 -8.19 8.04 -12.27
N GLY A 13 -7.18 7.20 -12.55
CA GLY A 13 -6.11 7.51 -13.48
C GLY A 13 -6.58 7.66 -14.94
N ASP A 14 -7.82 7.28 -15.26
CA ASP A 14 -8.49 7.57 -16.54
C ASP A 14 -8.76 9.07 -16.74
N ARG A 15 -8.93 9.83 -15.64
CA ARG A 15 -9.19 11.28 -15.66
C ARG A 15 -8.10 12.10 -14.99
N VAL A 16 -7.53 11.61 -13.90
CA VAL A 16 -6.47 12.29 -13.15
C VAL A 16 -5.12 11.92 -13.77
N ARG A 17 -4.56 12.84 -14.56
CA ARG A 17 -3.29 12.61 -15.27
C ARG A 17 -2.07 13.20 -14.55
N ILE A 18 -2.29 14.14 -13.64
CA ILE A 18 -1.24 14.79 -12.84
C ILE A 18 -1.75 14.93 -11.42
N ALA A 19 -0.92 14.56 -10.45
CA ALA A 19 -1.15 14.79 -9.03
C ALA A 19 0.17 15.20 -8.36
N ASN A 20 0.10 16.16 -7.44
CA ASN A 20 1.27 16.69 -6.74
C ASN A 20 1.06 16.56 -5.23
N GLN A 21 1.92 15.79 -4.55
CA GLN A 21 1.94 15.72 -3.09
C GLN A 21 2.44 17.07 -2.54
N ALA A 22 1.56 17.79 -1.85
CA ALA A 22 1.90 19.05 -1.19
C ALA A 22 2.36 18.78 0.26
N GLN A 23 3.60 19.06 0.66
CA GLN A 23 4.79 19.38 -0.17
C GLN A 23 5.83 18.26 -0.08
N LEU A 24 7.02 18.45 -0.67
CA LEU A 24 8.04 17.41 -0.78
C LEU A 24 9.02 17.38 0.40
N VAL A 25 9.43 18.53 0.94
CA VAL A 25 10.42 18.63 2.03
C VAL A 25 9.95 19.61 3.11
N ASN A 26 10.08 19.22 4.38
CA ASN A 26 9.73 19.96 5.59
C ASN A 26 8.24 20.31 5.75
N VAL A 27 7.70 21.20 4.93
CA VAL A 27 6.32 21.68 5.10
C VAL A 27 5.34 20.56 4.73
N ILE A 28 4.67 19.96 5.74
CA ILE A 28 3.70 18.85 5.59
C ILE A 28 4.16 17.75 4.60
N ALA A 29 5.43 17.36 4.75
CA ALA A 29 6.17 16.65 3.71
C ALA A 29 6.53 15.20 4.08
N PRO A 30 6.75 14.31 3.08
CA PRO A 30 7.29 12.97 3.31
C PRO A 30 8.77 12.97 3.70
N ILE A 31 9.51 14.04 3.40
CA ILE A 31 10.94 14.19 3.73
C ILE A 31 11.09 15.34 4.73
N ARG A 32 11.87 15.11 5.79
CA ARG A 32 12.30 16.14 6.74
C ARG A 32 13.81 16.34 6.63
N SER A 33 14.27 17.54 6.94
CA SER A 33 15.69 17.88 7.04
C SER A 33 15.93 18.93 8.12
N GLU A 34 17.03 18.82 8.85
CA GLU A 34 17.51 19.86 9.77
C GLU A 34 18.60 20.72 9.13
N GLU A 35 18.65 22.00 9.49
CA GLU A 35 19.72 22.90 9.05
C GLU A 35 21.06 22.41 9.62
N GLY A 36 22.05 22.18 8.74
CA GLY A 36 23.34 21.60 9.12
C GLY A 36 23.25 20.16 9.66
N GLY A 37 22.09 19.51 9.55
CA GLY A 37 21.80 18.21 10.14
C GLY A 37 21.34 17.16 9.12
N PRO A 38 20.81 16.03 9.60
CA PRO A 38 20.39 14.94 8.74
C PRO A 38 19.06 15.24 8.02
N ALA A 39 18.79 14.45 6.98
CA ALA A 39 17.47 14.32 6.38
C ALA A 39 16.91 12.92 6.68
N TRP A 40 15.60 12.84 6.95
CA TRP A 40 14.93 11.59 7.29
C TRP A 40 13.55 11.47 6.65
N ARG A 41 13.03 10.24 6.67
CA ARG A 41 11.77 9.85 6.05
C ARG A 41 10.66 9.94 7.09
N GLN A 42 9.56 10.60 6.75
CA GLN A 42 8.31 10.51 7.50
C GLN A 42 7.58 9.21 7.13
N SER A 43 6.67 8.73 7.97
CA SER A 43 5.89 7.50 7.69
C SER A 43 5.15 7.56 6.34
N ILE A 44 4.70 8.75 5.92
CA ILE A 44 4.02 8.96 4.64
C ILE A 44 4.95 8.86 3.41
N PHE A 45 6.27 8.82 3.60
CA PHE A 45 7.24 8.58 2.52
C PHE A 45 7.03 7.21 1.88
N TRP A 46 6.76 6.19 2.68
CA TRP A 46 6.80 4.79 2.24
C TRP A 46 5.73 4.45 1.19
N PRO A 47 4.43 4.79 1.39
CA PRO A 47 3.42 4.52 0.37
C PRO A 47 3.70 5.27 -0.93
N PHE A 48 4.15 6.54 -0.83
CA PHE A 48 4.48 7.34 -2.01
C PHE A 48 5.64 6.74 -2.80
N ALA A 49 6.75 6.41 -2.13
CA ALA A 49 7.93 5.85 -2.76
C ALA A 49 7.64 4.49 -3.42
N ARG A 50 6.86 3.63 -2.77
CA ARG A 50 6.49 2.31 -3.32
C ARG A 50 5.57 2.42 -4.51
N MET A 51 4.51 3.22 -4.43
CA MET A 51 3.61 3.40 -5.57
C MET A 51 4.32 4.07 -6.75
N ALA A 52 5.16 5.09 -6.53
CA ALA A 52 5.94 5.72 -7.61
C ALA A 52 6.89 4.74 -8.32
N LYS A 53 7.48 3.80 -7.56
CA LYS A 53 8.38 2.78 -8.08
C LYS A 53 7.63 1.67 -8.83
N MET A 54 6.58 1.11 -8.22
CA MET A 54 5.97 -0.15 -8.63
C MET A 54 4.73 0.02 -9.52
N ALA A 55 3.98 1.13 -9.41
CA ALA A 55 2.74 1.34 -10.16
C ALA A 55 3.06 1.69 -11.63
N LYS A 56 3.27 0.66 -12.46
CA LYS A 56 3.62 0.76 -13.88
C LYS A 56 2.60 0.05 -14.74
N GLY A 57 2.55 0.43 -16.02
CA GLY A 57 1.65 -0.18 -16.99
C GLY A 57 0.19 0.23 -16.80
N ARG A 58 -0.70 -0.74 -16.91
CA ARG A 58 -2.16 -0.54 -16.93
C ARG A 58 -2.73 -0.63 -15.52
N ILE A 59 -3.60 0.29 -15.17
CA ILE A 59 -4.39 0.21 -13.93
C ILE A 59 -5.47 -0.86 -14.12
N LEU A 60 -5.55 -1.82 -13.20
CA LEU A 60 -6.55 -2.87 -13.21
C LEU A 60 -7.81 -2.39 -12.49
N ARG A 61 -8.97 -2.77 -13.03
CA ARG A 61 -10.26 -2.58 -12.35
C ARG A 61 -10.52 -3.78 -11.45
N LEU A 62 -10.34 -3.59 -10.14
CA LEU A 62 -10.59 -4.63 -9.16
C LEU A 62 -12.08 -4.72 -8.80
N ALA A 63 -12.58 -5.95 -8.65
CA ALA A 63 -13.86 -6.24 -8.01
C ALA A 63 -13.58 -6.61 -6.55
N VAL A 64 -13.70 -5.63 -5.65
CA VAL A 64 -13.39 -5.81 -4.22
C VAL A 64 -14.67 -6.13 -3.45
N SER A 65 -14.64 -7.20 -2.67
CA SER A 65 -15.64 -7.54 -1.66
C SER A 65 -14.96 -7.52 -0.30
N SER A 66 -15.50 -6.77 0.65
CA SER A 66 -14.90 -6.59 1.98
C SER A 66 -15.98 -6.47 3.04
N THR A 67 -15.64 -6.89 4.26
CA THR A 67 -16.36 -6.47 5.46
C THR A 67 -16.41 -4.95 5.53
N LYS A 68 -17.50 -4.44 6.12
CA LYS A 68 -17.73 -3.00 6.22
C LYS A 68 -17.71 -2.55 7.66
N ALA A 69 -17.04 -1.43 7.90
CA ALA A 69 -17.04 -0.75 9.18
C ALA A 69 -17.89 0.53 9.10
N PRO A 70 -18.75 0.80 10.09
CA PRO A 70 -19.52 2.04 10.13
C PRO A 70 -18.60 3.21 10.44
N THR A 71 -18.84 4.34 9.79
CA THR A 71 -18.14 5.61 10.08
C THR A 71 -19.14 6.70 10.39
N ALA A 72 -18.77 7.62 11.29
CA ALA A 72 -19.66 8.70 11.72
C ALA A 72 -20.10 9.63 10.57
N ARG A 73 -19.28 9.77 9.51
CA ARG A 73 -19.52 10.73 8.42
C ARG A 73 -19.83 10.08 7.07
N TYR A 74 -19.31 8.88 6.81
CA TYR A 74 -19.33 8.29 5.46
C TYR A 74 -20.18 7.02 5.37
N GLY A 75 -20.91 6.68 6.44
CA GLY A 75 -21.67 5.42 6.52
C GLY A 75 -20.72 4.23 6.56
N ASP A 76 -21.19 3.10 6.05
CA ASP A 76 -20.45 1.84 6.01
C ASP A 76 -19.39 1.88 4.90
N VAL A 77 -18.12 1.73 5.28
CA VAL A 77 -16.98 1.73 4.36
C VAL A 77 -16.29 0.39 4.37
N ASP A 78 -15.77 -0.03 3.22
CA ASP A 78 -14.98 -1.25 3.11
C ASP A 78 -13.74 -1.16 4.01
N GLU A 79 -13.49 -2.20 4.79
CA GLU A 79 -12.31 -2.31 5.65
C GLU A 79 -11.04 -2.51 4.82
N VAL A 80 -11.14 -3.25 3.71
CA VAL A 80 -10.06 -3.47 2.77
C VAL A 80 -10.16 -2.52 1.58
N ASP A 81 -9.08 -1.80 1.30
CA ASP A 81 -8.96 -0.93 0.14
C ASP A 81 -7.79 -1.34 -0.74
N ALA A 82 -8.06 -1.67 -2.00
CA ALA A 82 -7.06 -2.19 -2.91
C ALA A 82 -6.99 -1.47 -4.25
N VAL A 83 -5.80 -1.44 -4.85
CA VAL A 83 -5.57 -1.08 -6.24
C VAL A 83 -4.43 -1.93 -6.80
N ALA A 84 -4.48 -2.23 -8.09
CA ALA A 84 -3.41 -2.96 -8.75
C ALA A 84 -3.06 -2.35 -10.11
N THR A 85 -1.81 -2.52 -10.52
CA THR A 85 -1.33 -2.22 -11.86
C THR A 85 -0.62 -3.42 -12.45
N TRP A 86 -0.73 -3.57 -13.77
CA TRP A 86 -0.07 -4.64 -14.51
C TRP A 86 0.76 -4.06 -15.66
N ASP A 87 2.05 -4.35 -15.61
CA ASP A 87 3.03 -4.06 -16.65
C ASP A 87 3.22 -5.31 -17.51
N GLU A 88 2.50 -5.36 -18.63
CA GLU A 88 2.48 -6.50 -19.54
C GLU A 88 3.85 -6.79 -20.18
N GLU A 89 4.65 -5.75 -20.43
CA GLU A 89 5.97 -5.89 -21.05
C GLU A 89 6.94 -6.64 -20.12
N SER A 90 6.88 -6.36 -18.82
CA SER A 90 7.75 -6.99 -17.83
C SER A 90 7.12 -8.18 -17.10
N GLY A 91 5.83 -8.46 -17.32
CA GLY A 91 5.09 -9.48 -16.58
C GLY A 91 4.93 -9.16 -15.09
N ARG A 92 5.01 -7.88 -14.68
CA ARG A 92 4.91 -7.48 -13.27
C ARG A 92 3.51 -7.01 -12.92
N LEU A 93 2.96 -7.55 -11.84
CA LEU A 93 1.75 -7.04 -11.19
C LEU A 93 2.12 -6.43 -9.84
N ALA A 94 1.76 -5.16 -9.65
CA ALA A 94 1.88 -4.49 -8.36
C ALA A 94 0.49 -4.37 -7.73
N LEU A 95 0.33 -4.93 -6.53
CA LEU A 95 -0.86 -4.85 -5.71
C LEU A 95 -0.56 -3.99 -4.49
N PHE A 96 -1.43 -3.01 -4.23
CA PHE A 96 -1.39 -2.20 -3.01
C PHE A 96 -2.70 -2.38 -2.25
N VAL A 97 -2.61 -2.72 -0.98
CA VAL A 97 -3.78 -3.04 -0.14
C VAL A 97 -3.67 -2.36 1.21
N ALA A 98 -4.77 -1.83 1.72
CA ALA A 98 -4.85 -1.29 3.07
C ALA A 98 -5.90 -2.04 3.89
N ASN A 99 -5.59 -2.33 5.15
CA ASN A 99 -6.57 -2.72 6.15
C ASN A 99 -6.89 -1.51 7.04
N ARG A 100 -8.13 -1.04 6.98
CA ARG A 100 -8.64 0.11 7.74
C ARG A 100 -9.17 -0.27 9.13
N SER A 101 -9.33 -1.57 9.41
CA SER A 101 -9.72 -2.03 10.73
C SER A 101 -8.72 -1.52 11.78
N LEU A 102 -9.25 -1.12 12.93
CA LEU A 102 -8.44 -0.59 14.03
C LEU A 102 -7.82 -1.69 14.88
N ASP A 103 -8.40 -2.88 14.84
CA ASP A 103 -8.19 -3.96 15.80
C ASP A 103 -8.15 -5.36 15.18
N ALA A 104 -8.77 -5.57 14.01
CA ALA A 104 -8.82 -6.87 13.35
C ALA A 104 -7.82 -6.99 12.20
N GLU A 105 -7.22 -8.17 12.07
CA GLU A 105 -6.52 -8.58 10.86
C GLU A 105 -7.50 -8.80 9.71
N ALA A 106 -7.03 -8.62 8.48
CA ALA A 106 -7.79 -8.90 7.27
C ALA A 106 -7.08 -9.93 6.40
N THR A 107 -7.72 -11.07 6.13
CA THR A 107 -7.27 -12.01 5.11
C THR A 107 -7.82 -11.56 3.76
N VAL A 108 -6.93 -11.45 2.77
CA VAL A 108 -7.26 -11.06 1.40
C VAL A 108 -6.96 -12.23 0.48
N ASP A 109 -8.00 -12.65 -0.24
CA ASP A 109 -7.91 -13.59 -1.36
C ASP A 109 -7.97 -12.81 -2.67
N LEU A 110 -6.95 -12.97 -3.51
CA LEU A 110 -6.85 -12.37 -4.83
C LEU A 110 -6.94 -13.44 -5.90
N ASP A 111 -8.02 -13.38 -6.69
CA ASP A 111 -8.16 -14.11 -7.95
C ASP A 111 -7.65 -13.22 -9.09
N LEU A 112 -6.75 -13.78 -9.90
CA LEU A 112 -6.08 -13.09 -11.00
C LEU A 112 -6.71 -13.33 -12.37
N HIS A 113 -7.83 -14.08 -12.46
CA HIS A 113 -8.65 -14.35 -13.65
C HIS A 113 -8.02 -13.96 -15.01
N GLY A 114 -7.48 -14.94 -15.72
CA GLY A 114 -6.77 -14.74 -16.99
C GLY A 114 -5.28 -14.39 -16.84
N LEU A 115 -4.84 -14.15 -15.61
CA LEU A 115 -3.43 -14.15 -15.22
C LEU A 115 -3.19 -15.24 -14.17
N ARG A 116 -1.95 -15.71 -14.09
CA ARG A 116 -1.47 -16.63 -13.06
C ARG A 116 -0.23 -16.04 -12.42
N ALA A 117 -0.22 -15.92 -11.09
CA ALA A 117 0.99 -15.58 -10.35
C ALA A 117 2.01 -16.72 -10.47
N THR A 118 3.23 -16.38 -10.90
CA THR A 118 4.32 -17.34 -11.09
C THR A 118 5.39 -17.23 -10.01
N ALA A 119 5.56 -16.03 -9.43
CA ALA A 119 6.48 -15.82 -8.33
C ALA A 119 6.10 -14.59 -7.49
N LEU A 120 6.44 -14.64 -6.21
CA LEU A 120 6.42 -13.47 -5.33
C LEU A 120 7.78 -12.77 -5.43
N ARG A 121 7.78 -11.48 -5.80
CA ARG A 121 9.00 -10.67 -5.92
C ARG A 121 9.30 -9.93 -4.63
N SER A 122 8.28 -9.30 -4.07
CA SER A 122 8.35 -8.60 -2.80
C SER A 122 6.98 -8.51 -2.16
N ALA A 123 6.95 -8.52 -0.84
CA ALA A 123 5.78 -8.20 -0.05
C ALA A 123 6.26 -7.42 1.17
N GLU A 124 5.75 -6.21 1.33
CA GLU A 124 6.12 -5.32 2.42
C GLU A 124 4.87 -4.70 3.03
N VAL A 125 4.89 -4.49 4.34
CA VAL A 125 3.80 -3.89 5.11
C VAL A 125 4.31 -2.72 5.92
N LEU A 126 3.51 -1.66 5.93
CA LEU A 126 3.60 -0.52 6.84
C LEU A 126 2.45 -0.67 7.84
N THR A 127 2.76 -0.88 9.12
CA THR A 127 1.78 -1.01 10.19
C THR A 127 2.32 -0.36 11.48
N VAL A 128 1.52 -0.39 12.55
CA VAL A 128 1.92 0.07 13.87
C VAL A 128 3.16 -0.75 14.33
N PRO A 129 4.25 -0.09 14.75
CA PRO A 129 5.42 -0.80 15.25
C PRO A 129 5.13 -1.50 16.59
N GLU A 130 5.80 -2.62 16.85
CA GLU A 130 5.63 -3.43 18.07
C GLU A 130 5.68 -2.61 19.37
N ASP A 131 6.61 -1.67 19.49
CA ASP A 131 6.80 -0.83 20.69
C ASP A 131 6.05 0.51 20.60
N GLY A 132 5.00 0.61 19.78
CA GLY A 132 4.29 1.86 19.55
C GLY A 132 2.79 1.71 19.35
N ASP A 133 2.17 2.83 19.00
CA ASP A 133 0.75 2.92 18.66
C ASP A 133 0.53 3.61 17.30
N ARG A 134 -0.74 3.80 16.94
CA ARG A 134 -1.15 4.49 15.69
C ARG A 134 -0.71 5.96 15.59
N LEU A 135 -0.20 6.54 16.66
CA LEU A 135 0.30 7.92 16.73
C LEU A 135 1.84 7.98 16.65
N THR A 136 2.53 6.84 16.66
CA THR A 136 3.99 6.76 16.49
C THR A 136 4.43 7.47 15.21
N ALA A 137 5.50 8.25 15.32
CA ALA A 137 6.03 9.08 14.24
C ALA A 137 7.55 8.98 14.13
N ASN A 138 8.08 9.26 12.95
CA ASN A 138 9.52 9.34 12.72
C ASN A 138 10.01 10.73 13.09
N LEU A 139 10.81 10.80 14.14
CA LEU A 139 11.37 12.04 14.70
C LEU A 139 12.87 12.12 14.40
N LEU A 140 13.51 13.24 14.74
CA LEU A 140 14.95 13.43 14.49
C LEU A 140 15.81 12.40 15.26
N ASP A 141 15.43 12.10 16.49
CA ASP A 141 16.08 11.14 17.39
C ASP A 141 15.67 9.67 17.13
N ALA A 142 14.52 9.46 16.51
CA ALA A 142 14.02 8.16 16.07
C ALA A 142 13.50 8.20 14.61
N PRO A 143 14.41 8.36 13.62
CA PRO A 143 14.01 8.62 12.23
C PRO A 143 13.38 7.43 11.50
N ASP A 144 13.51 6.23 12.06
CA ASP A 144 13.06 4.98 11.45
C ASP A 144 12.08 4.20 12.36
N ALA A 145 11.41 4.86 13.31
CA ALA A 145 10.43 4.24 14.22
C ALA A 145 9.27 3.54 13.47
N VAL A 146 8.83 4.12 12.35
CA VAL A 146 7.81 3.60 11.45
C VAL A 146 8.42 3.43 10.05
N GLY A 147 8.51 2.17 9.62
CA GLY A 147 9.12 1.75 8.37
C GLY A 147 8.38 0.58 7.72
N LEU A 148 8.69 0.31 6.46
CA LEU A 148 8.25 -0.92 5.81
C LEU A 148 8.97 -2.11 6.44
N ARG A 149 8.21 -3.17 6.70
CA ARG A 149 8.69 -4.46 7.16
C ARG A 149 8.31 -5.53 6.13
N PRO A 150 9.00 -6.68 6.07
CA PRO A 150 8.51 -7.82 5.29
C PRO A 150 7.08 -8.16 5.67
N LEU A 151 6.24 -8.45 4.67
CA LEU A 151 4.93 -9.04 4.88
C LEU A 151 5.07 -10.55 4.69
N ASP A 152 5.09 -11.26 5.82
CA ASP A 152 5.23 -12.72 5.84
C ASP A 152 3.92 -13.42 5.47
N GLY A 153 4.02 -14.69 5.07
CA GLY A 153 2.85 -15.55 4.86
C GLY A 153 2.05 -15.27 3.60
N VAL A 154 2.59 -14.52 2.62
CA VAL A 154 1.97 -14.39 1.30
C VAL A 154 2.06 -15.73 0.57
N ALA A 155 0.92 -16.36 0.34
CA ALA A 155 0.81 -17.66 -0.31
C ALA A 155 0.39 -17.51 -1.77
N LEU A 156 1.02 -18.31 -2.64
CA LEU A 156 0.64 -18.49 -4.03
C LEU A 156 0.16 -19.94 -4.19
N ASP A 157 -1.12 -20.13 -4.47
CA ASP A 157 -1.71 -21.47 -4.64
C ASP A 157 -2.65 -21.48 -5.85
N ASP A 158 -2.36 -22.34 -6.81
CA ASP A 158 -3.16 -22.61 -8.01
C ASP A 158 -3.79 -21.37 -8.71
N GLY A 159 -3.01 -20.28 -8.82
CA GLY A 159 -3.43 -19.03 -9.45
C GLY A 159 -4.11 -18.01 -8.52
N ALA A 160 -4.40 -18.38 -7.28
CA ALA A 160 -4.83 -17.48 -6.22
C ALA A 160 -3.65 -16.96 -5.39
N VAL A 161 -3.77 -15.72 -4.91
CA VAL A 161 -2.81 -15.12 -3.98
C VAL A 161 -3.53 -14.82 -2.67
N ARG A 162 -3.00 -15.32 -1.57
CA ARG A 162 -3.53 -15.05 -0.22
C ARG A 162 -2.51 -14.28 0.61
N LEU A 163 -2.97 -13.26 1.32
CA LEU A 163 -2.17 -12.48 2.26
C LEU A 163 -3.00 -12.09 3.48
N THR A 164 -2.36 -11.99 4.64
CA THR A 164 -2.99 -11.50 5.87
C THR A 164 -2.40 -10.16 6.25
N LEU A 165 -3.25 -9.16 6.42
CA LEU A 165 -2.90 -7.80 6.73
C LEU A 165 -3.16 -7.52 8.21
N PRO A 166 -2.16 -7.06 8.99
CA PRO A 166 -2.41 -6.58 10.35
C PRO A 166 -3.47 -5.47 10.36
N ALA A 167 -4.07 -5.21 11.53
CA ALA A 167 -4.85 -3.99 11.73
C ALA A 167 -4.02 -2.73 11.37
N LEU A 168 -4.69 -1.66 10.94
CA LEU A 168 -4.07 -0.37 10.64
C LEU A 168 -2.85 -0.46 9.69
N SER A 169 -2.96 -1.26 8.64
CA SER A 169 -1.83 -1.57 7.77
C SER A 169 -2.03 -1.10 6.32
N TRP A 170 -0.91 -0.91 5.64
CA TRP A 170 -0.82 -0.69 4.21
C TRP A 170 0.31 -1.56 3.65
N SER A 171 0.04 -2.32 2.60
CA SER A 171 0.99 -3.27 2.03
C SER A 171 1.20 -3.02 0.54
N ALA A 172 2.44 -3.27 0.10
CA ALA A 172 2.83 -3.30 -1.30
C ALA A 172 3.34 -4.71 -1.63
N VAL A 173 2.75 -5.33 -2.64
CA VAL A 173 3.09 -6.67 -3.11
C VAL A 173 3.42 -6.59 -4.59
N GLU A 174 4.54 -7.15 -4.99
CA GLU A 174 4.93 -7.30 -6.40
C GLU A 174 4.99 -8.78 -6.75
N LEU A 175 4.28 -9.15 -7.82
CA LEU A 175 4.19 -10.49 -8.35
C LEU A 175 4.77 -10.53 -9.76
N GLU A 176 5.41 -11.64 -10.10
CA GLU A 176 5.50 -12.05 -11.50
C GLU A 176 4.20 -12.75 -11.90
N VAL A 177 3.66 -12.39 -13.05
CA VAL A 177 2.44 -12.99 -13.60
C VAL A 177 2.64 -13.38 -15.06
N ALA A 178 2.04 -14.50 -15.44
CA ALA A 178 1.90 -14.93 -16.83
C ALA A 178 0.43 -14.92 -17.23
N ARG A 179 0.15 -14.80 -18.53
CA ARG A 179 -1.22 -15.04 -19.04
C ARG A 179 -1.58 -16.52 -18.84
N GLY A 180 -2.78 -16.74 -18.30
CA GLY A 180 -3.37 -18.07 -18.09
C GLY A 180 -3.92 -18.67 -19.37
#